data_AF-Q3MCG6-F1
#
_entry.id   AF-Q3MCG6-F1
#
_cell.length_a   1.000
_cell.length_b   1.000
_cell.length_c   1.000
_cell.angle_alpha   90.00
_cell.angle_beta   90.00
_cell.angle_gamma   90.00
#
_symmetry.space_group_name_H-M   'P 1'
#
loop_
_entity.id
_entity.type
_entity.pdbx_description
1 polymer ?
#
loop_
_entity_poly.entity_id
_entity_poly.type
_entity_poly.pdbx_seq_one_letter_code
_entity_poly.pdbx_strand_id
1 'polypeptide(L)'
;MIERLQNAFNSSHKISGADASFYFHELKEAALMEEGYDWYTAHPMAIKYYGVSPYSLYHPEVIKAYPDDFNRNWRKAWGID
;
A
#
# COMPACT_ATOMS: atom_id res chain seq x y z
N MET A 1 -6.26 8.22 0.31
CA MET A 1 -6.29 6.91 -0.38
C MET A 1 -7.65 6.72 -1.06
N ILE A 2 -8.76 6.52 -0.33
CA ILE A 2 -10.10 6.20 -0.90
C ILE A 2 -10.56 7.15 -2.02
N GLU A 3 -10.33 8.45 -1.88
CA GLU A 3 -10.65 9.43 -2.92
C GLU A 3 -9.99 9.11 -4.27
N ARG A 4 -8.73 8.63 -4.27
CA ARG A 4 -8.03 8.24 -5.52
C ARG A 4 -8.66 7.00 -6.16
N LEU A 5 -9.13 6.05 -5.34
CA LEU A 5 -9.89 4.89 -5.83
C LEU A 5 -11.23 5.31 -6.45
N GLN A 6 -11.95 6.22 -5.79
CA GLN A 6 -13.21 6.78 -6.29
C GLN A 6 -13.00 7.54 -7.60
N ASN A 7 -11.96 8.37 -7.67
CA ASN A 7 -11.61 9.11 -8.88
C ASN A 7 -11.26 8.17 -10.04
N ALA A 8 -10.44 7.15 -9.80
CA ALA A 8 -10.10 6.14 -10.80
C ALA A 8 -11.36 5.42 -11.31
N PHE A 9 -12.26 5.03 -10.42
CA PHE A 9 -13.54 4.41 -10.78
C PHE A 9 -14.41 5.34 -11.63
N ASN A 10 -14.60 6.59 -11.20
CA ASN A 10 -15.42 7.59 -11.91
C ASN A 10 -14.84 7.94 -13.28
N SER A 11 -13.51 7.92 -13.43
CA SER A 11 -12.84 8.19 -14.71
C SER A 11 -12.66 6.97 -15.60
N SER A 12 -13.24 5.81 -15.25
CA SER A 12 -13.02 4.52 -15.94
C SER A 12 -11.52 4.17 -16.09
N HIS A 13 -10.69 4.61 -15.14
CA HIS A 13 -9.25 4.36 -15.13
C HIS A 13 -8.92 3.27 -14.12
N LYS A 14 -8.01 2.36 -14.47
CA LYS A 14 -7.55 1.34 -13.53
C LYS A 14 -6.51 1.94 -12.60
N ILE A 15 -6.64 1.69 -11.29
CA ILE A 15 -5.56 1.97 -10.35
C ILE A 15 -4.30 1.18 -10.72
N SER A 16 -3.14 1.76 -10.46
CA SER A 16 -1.84 1.14 -10.72
C SER A 16 -0.79 1.63 -9.71
N GLY A 17 0.43 1.09 -9.76
CA GLY A 17 1.52 1.50 -8.87
C GLY A 17 1.16 1.36 -7.39
N ALA A 18 1.48 2.38 -6.60
CA ALA A 18 1.25 2.39 -5.15
C ALA A 18 -0.22 2.19 -4.76
N ASP A 19 -1.16 2.76 -5.50
CA ASP A 19 -2.58 2.59 -5.18
C ASP A 19 -2.99 1.12 -5.33
N ALA A 20 -2.59 0.48 -6.43
CA ALA A 20 -2.84 -0.96 -6.60
C ALA A 20 -2.12 -1.80 -5.53
N SER A 21 -0.82 -1.56 -5.30
CA SER A 21 -0.06 -2.27 -4.26
C SER A 21 -0.74 -2.18 -2.89
N PHE A 22 -1.15 -0.98 -2.48
CA PHE A 22 -1.84 -0.76 -1.22
C PHE A 22 -3.15 -1.55 -1.16
N TYR A 23 -4.08 -1.32 -2.09
CA TYR A 23 -5.40 -1.94 -1.98
C TYR A 23 -5.38 -3.46 -2.08
N PHE A 24 -4.53 -4.02 -2.94
CA PHE A 24 -4.39 -5.47 -3.02
C PHE A 24 -3.75 -6.05 -1.77
N HIS A 25 -2.74 -5.39 -1.20
CA HIS A 25 -2.14 -5.78 0.08
C HIS A 25 -3.18 -5.80 1.20
N GLU A 26 -3.92 -4.71 1.40
CA GLU A 26 -4.94 -4.59 2.46
C GLU A 26 -6.03 -5.66 2.30
N LEU A 27 -6.49 -5.93 1.07
CA LEU A 27 -7.49 -6.98 0.82
C LEU A 27 -6.97 -8.37 1.17
N LYS A 28 -5.72 -8.70 0.82
CA LYS A 28 -5.15 -10.02 1.13
C LYS A 28 -4.85 -10.15 2.63
N GLU A 29 -4.37 -9.09 3.27
CA GLU A 29 -4.17 -9.06 4.72
C GLU A 29 -5.48 -9.29 5.46
N ALA A 30 -6.54 -8.55 5.10
CA ALA A 30 -7.87 -8.72 5.69
C ALA A 30 -8.40 -10.15 5.50
N ALA A 31 -8.28 -10.72 4.30
CA ALA A 31 -8.70 -12.09 4.03
C ALA A 31 -7.93 -13.12 4.89
N LEU A 32 -6.61 -12.94 5.07
CA LEU A 32 -5.81 -13.81 5.94
C LEU A 32 -6.21 -13.65 7.42
N MET A 33 -6.53 -12.43 7.86
CA MET A 33 -7.02 -12.21 9.21
C MET A 33 -8.40 -12.85 9.44
N GLU A 34 -9.29 -12.82 8.44
CA GLU A 34 -10.57 -13.55 8.47
C GLU A 34 -10.39 -15.08 8.51
N GLU A 35 -9.33 -15.60 7.88
CA GLU A 35 -8.92 -17.01 7.99
C GLU A 35 -8.34 -17.39 9.38
N GLY A 36 -8.13 -16.41 10.26
CA GLY A 36 -7.70 -16.61 11.65
C GLY A 36 -6.22 -16.34 11.92
N TYR A 37 -5.47 -15.82 10.96
CA TYR A 37 -4.10 -15.35 11.20
C TYR A 37 -4.11 -14.04 12.00
N ASP A 38 -3.10 -13.86 12.86
CA ASP A 38 -2.87 -12.55 13.48
C ASP A 38 -2.24 -11.57 12.48
N TRP A 39 -2.27 -10.29 12.82
CA TRP A 39 -1.71 -9.24 11.96
C TRP A 39 -0.22 -9.46 11.67
N TYR A 40 0.57 -9.88 12.67
CA TYR A 40 2.00 -10.11 12.53
C TYR A 40 2.35 -11.23 11.54
N THR A 41 1.41 -12.16 11.30
CA THR A 41 1.54 -13.22 10.30
C THR A 41 0.91 -12.82 8.97
N ALA A 42 -0.28 -12.22 8.99
CA ALA A 42 -1.04 -11.85 7.79
C ALA A 42 -0.32 -10.77 6.95
N HIS A 43 0.23 -9.74 7.61
CA HIS A 43 0.90 -8.62 6.96
C HIS A 43 2.08 -9.06 6.06
N PRO A 44 3.12 -9.76 6.57
CA PRO A 44 4.22 -10.22 5.73
C PRO A 44 3.79 -11.25 4.68
N MET A 45 2.75 -12.05 4.95
CA MET A 45 2.18 -12.97 3.96
C MET A 45 1.53 -12.23 2.78
N ALA A 46 0.77 -11.17 3.04
CA ALA A 46 0.14 -10.36 2.01
C ALA A 46 1.18 -9.65 1.12
N ILE A 47 2.24 -9.09 1.72
CA ILE A 47 3.38 -8.52 0.98
C ILE A 47 4.02 -9.57 0.07
N LYS A 48 4.32 -10.75 0.62
CA LYS A 48 4.94 -11.85 -0.12
C LYS A 48 4.06 -12.37 -1.25
N TYR A 49 2.74 -12.43 -1.05
CA TYR A 49 1.80 -12.95 -2.03
C TYR A 49 1.84 -12.16 -3.35
N TYR A 50 1.89 -10.84 -3.28
CA TYR A 50 1.98 -9.99 -4.47
C TYR A 50 3.42 -9.74 -4.93
N GLY A 51 4.43 -10.17 -4.16
CA GLY A 51 5.84 -9.99 -4.50
C GLY A 51 6.26 -8.52 -4.61
N VAL A 52 5.55 -7.61 -3.92
CA VAL A 52 5.80 -6.17 -3.98
C VAL A 52 6.78 -5.75 -2.90
N SER A 53 7.55 -4.68 -3.16
CA SER A 53 8.39 -4.06 -2.14
C SER A 53 7.53 -3.40 -1.06
N PRO A 54 7.88 -3.51 0.24
CA PRO A 54 7.22 -2.73 1.29
C PRO A 54 7.18 -1.23 0.97
N TYR A 55 8.24 -0.70 0.34
CA TYR A 55 8.31 0.70 -0.07
C TYR A 55 7.22 1.13 -1.06
N SER A 56 6.55 0.18 -1.72
CA SER A 56 5.48 0.44 -2.69
C SER A 56 4.08 0.51 -2.09
N LEU A 57 3.91 0.19 -0.79
CA LEU A 57 2.60 0.15 -0.15
C LEU A 57 2.02 1.54 0.10
N TYR A 58 2.86 2.56 0.28
CA TYR A 58 2.38 3.92 0.53
C TYR A 58 2.71 4.84 -0.62
N HIS A 59 1.70 5.57 -1.07
CA HIS A 59 1.84 6.59 -2.11
C HIS A 59 2.73 7.76 -1.61
N PRO A 60 3.52 8.42 -2.48
CA PRO A 60 4.36 9.57 -2.12
C PRO A 60 3.67 10.67 -1.31
N GLU A 61 2.38 10.92 -1.59
CA GLU A 61 1.58 11.91 -0.85
C GLU A 61 1.42 11.54 0.63
N VAL A 62 1.26 10.25 0.94
CA VAL A 62 1.19 9.76 2.33
C VAL A 62 2.55 9.93 2.99
N ILE A 63 3.62 9.53 2.29
CA ILE A 63 4.99 9.65 2.80
C ILE A 63 5.34 11.12 3.13
N LYS A 64 4.90 12.06 2.30
CA LYS A 64 5.10 13.51 2.53
C LYS A 64 4.22 14.05 3.66
N ALA A 65 3.01 13.53 3.82
CA ALA A 65 2.07 13.98 4.85
C ALA A 65 2.46 13.53 6.28
N TYR A 66 3.21 12.42 6.41
CA TYR A 66 3.59 11.83 7.68
C TYR A 66 5.12 11.68 7.82
N PRO A 67 5.89 12.78 7.87
CA PRO A 67 7.35 12.74 7.85
C PRO A 67 7.99 12.03 9.05
N ASP A 68 7.28 11.95 10.18
CA ASP A 68 7.73 11.27 11.40
C ASP A 68 7.59 9.74 11.30
N ASP A 69 6.61 9.26 10.54
CA ASP A 69 6.36 7.83 10.32
C ASP A 69 7.23 7.27 9.19
N PHE A 70 7.61 8.12 8.22
CA PHE A 70 8.37 7.72 7.04
C PHE A 70 9.77 8.33 7.00
N ASN A 71 10.77 7.48 7.29
CA ASN A 71 12.17 7.87 7.26
C ASN A 71 12.70 8.16 5.84
N ARG A 72 13.96 8.61 5.76
CA ARG A 72 14.65 8.97 4.51
C ARG A 72 14.69 7.85 3.47
N ASN A 73 14.69 6.58 3.87
CA ASN A 73 14.74 5.48 2.91
C ASN A 73 13.45 5.39 2.08
N TRP A 74 12.29 5.68 2.70
CA TRP A 74 11.02 5.77 1.98
C TRP A 74 11.02 6.90 0.96
N ARG A 75 11.50 8.09 1.34
CA ARG A 75 11.61 9.23 0.41
C ARG A 75 12.54 8.95 -0.77
N LYS A 76 13.69 8.32 -0.50
CA LYS A 76 14.64 7.90 -1.54
C LYS A 76 14.04 6.86 -2.49
N ALA A 77 13.31 5.87 -1.98
CA ALA A 77 12.67 4.84 -2.80
C ALA A 77 11.69 5.45 -3.83
N TRP A 78 11.08 6.59 -3.50
CA TRP A 78 10.16 7.32 -4.37
C TRP A 78 10.79 8.50 -5.12
N GLY A 79 12.08 8.78 -4.94
CA GLY A 79 12.76 9.91 -5.58
C GLY A 79 12.20 11.28 -5.16
N ILE A 80 11.75 11.40 -3.90
CA ILE A 80 11.15 12.61 -3.32
C ILE A 80 11.97 13.18 -2.14
N ASP A 81 13.25 12.79 -2.04
CA ASP A 81 14.23 13.35 -1.09
C ASP A 81 14.73 14.73 -1.57
#